data_AF-A0A2V9P130-F1
#
_entry.id   AF-A0A2V9P130-F1
#
_cell.length_a   1.000
_cell.length_b   1.000
_cell.length_c   1.000
_cell.angle_alpha   90.00
_cell.angle_beta   90.00
_cell.angle_gamma   90.00
#
_symmetry.space_group_name_H-M   'P 1'
#
loop_
_entity.id
_entity.type
_entity.pdbx_description
1 polymer ?
#
loop_
_entity_poly.entity_id
_entity_poly.type
_entity_poly.pdbx_seq_one_letter_code
_entity_poly.pdbx_strand_id
1 'polypeptide(L)'
;MNAPSVRITYIGGPTCLLEFGGVRLLTDPTFDPAGGEYNSGPVTLRKLAGPAVSPKELGSFDYVLLSHDHHSDNLDQAGRKALANATTVVTTNEGAQRLGANSVGVTDWQSVDFRTSDGRTLRIVATPARHGPEGLSRGAVTGFALFFEDASEHVIYVSGDTVWYEGVAEVARRFNVQVAVLHLGAARVPEVGPFHLTMTALEAVEAARAFKNAVIVPIHFEDWAHFSEGRAEVKKAFANAEMERRLLWPERGRPISINPQSEVEMPDLSSALGQSLAQILKRPEITIEHLVPILRELAPDVFAEDQQLVSNDGFFRNELKSVETEIKYEGYLQQQQRAIERMKKAEQRTIPEWFDYKSVSGLSREMQETLIRIRPRTLGHASRIPGVTPAAVSLVNVYIEIQAKRRQKALAV
;
A
#
# COMPACT_ATOMS: atom_id res chain seq x y z
N MET A 1 16.54 16.36 12.96
CA MET A 1 17.80 15.80 12.43
C MET A 1 17.45 14.90 11.26
N ASN A 2 18.28 14.81 10.22
CA ASN A 2 18.00 13.93 9.07
C ASN A 2 17.99 12.47 9.54
N ALA A 3 16.98 11.70 9.17
CA ALA A 3 16.98 10.27 9.44
C ALA A 3 18.19 9.58 8.80
N PRO A 4 18.78 8.60 9.49
CA PRO A 4 19.92 7.87 8.94
C PRO A 4 19.50 7.12 7.67
N SER A 5 20.39 7.08 6.68
CA SER A 5 20.27 6.17 5.54
C SER A 5 20.10 4.73 6.05
N VAL A 6 19.18 4.00 5.44
CA VAL A 6 18.91 2.59 5.75
C VAL A 6 19.60 1.75 4.69
N ARG A 7 20.58 0.92 5.09
CA ARG A 7 21.19 -0.06 4.22
C ARG A 7 20.57 -1.43 4.46
N ILE A 8 20.17 -2.11 3.39
CA ILE A 8 19.57 -3.44 3.43
C ILE A 8 20.42 -4.40 2.61
N THR A 9 20.82 -5.52 3.20
CA THR A 9 21.44 -6.64 2.47
C THR A 9 20.52 -7.84 2.56
N TYR A 10 19.94 -8.23 1.43
CA TYR A 10 19.07 -9.41 1.37
C TYR A 10 19.91 -10.68 1.27
N ILE A 11 19.77 -11.56 2.25
CA ILE A 11 20.57 -12.78 2.35
C ILE A 11 19.86 -13.95 1.65
N GLY A 12 18.54 -14.03 1.77
CA GLY A 12 17.72 -15.09 1.20
C GLY A 12 16.52 -15.41 2.10
N GLY A 13 15.43 -15.95 1.53
CA GLY A 13 14.21 -16.25 2.26
C GLY A 13 13.68 -15.03 3.03
N PRO A 14 13.47 -15.12 4.35
CA PRO A 14 13.08 -13.96 5.17
C PRO A 14 14.28 -13.20 5.77
N THR A 15 15.50 -13.62 5.45
CA THR A 15 16.72 -13.11 6.10
C THR A 15 17.27 -11.88 5.38
N CYS A 16 17.30 -10.76 6.11
CA CYS A 16 17.89 -9.50 5.72
C CYS A 16 18.76 -8.94 6.85
N LEU A 17 19.89 -8.34 6.50
CA LEU A 17 20.62 -7.45 7.39
C LEU A 17 20.17 -6.01 7.13
N LEU A 18 19.65 -5.36 8.17
CA LEU A 18 19.28 -3.96 8.20
C LEU A 18 20.36 -3.17 8.96
N GLU A 19 20.87 -2.11 8.36
CA GLU A 19 21.89 -1.25 8.96
C GLU A 19 21.44 0.21 8.89
N PHE A 20 21.23 0.85 10.04
CA PHE A 20 20.87 2.26 10.11
C PHE A 20 21.25 2.86 11.47
N GLY A 21 21.72 4.10 11.46
CA GLY A 21 22.14 4.81 12.68
C GLY A 21 23.19 4.05 13.51
N GLY A 22 24.10 3.34 12.84
CA GLY A 22 25.17 2.57 13.51
C GLY A 22 24.74 1.23 14.11
N VAL A 23 23.46 0.85 13.98
CA VAL A 23 22.92 -0.43 14.45
C VAL A 23 22.82 -1.42 13.30
N ARG A 24 23.10 -2.70 13.57
CA ARG A 24 22.96 -3.81 12.64
C ARG A 24 21.93 -4.81 13.18
N LEU A 25 20.82 -5.01 12.47
CA LEU A 25 19.74 -5.93 12.85
C LEU A 25 19.57 -7.02 11.79
N LEU A 26 19.42 -8.27 12.23
CA LEU A 26 19.16 -9.41 11.35
C LEU A 26 17.70 -9.85 11.47
N THR A 27 17.01 -10.04 10.36
CA THR A 27 15.64 -10.61 10.34
C THR A 27 15.69 -12.12 10.16
N ASP A 28 14.80 -12.86 10.84
CA ASP A 28 14.44 -14.27 10.61
C ASP A 28 15.59 -15.12 10.02
N PRO A 29 16.62 -15.44 10.84
CA PRO A 29 17.88 -15.99 10.33
C PRO A 29 17.72 -17.39 9.73
N THR A 30 18.04 -17.56 8.45
CA THR A 30 18.13 -18.86 7.78
C THR A 30 19.42 -18.98 6.98
N PHE A 31 20.27 -19.94 7.34
CA PHE A 31 21.62 -20.08 6.79
C PHE A 31 22.02 -21.50 6.38
N ASP A 32 21.14 -22.50 6.55
CA ASP A 32 21.41 -23.84 6.07
C ASP A 32 21.56 -23.86 4.54
N PRO A 33 22.36 -24.77 3.97
CA PRO A 33 22.52 -24.91 2.53
C PRO A 33 21.23 -25.41 1.85
N ALA A 34 21.19 -25.30 0.52
CA ALA A 34 20.12 -25.88 -0.30
C ALA A 34 20.04 -27.40 -0.11
N GLY A 35 18.85 -27.95 -0.32
CA GLY A 35 18.58 -29.39 -0.28
C GLY A 35 18.12 -29.94 1.07
N GLY A 36 18.09 -29.10 2.11
CA GLY A 36 17.54 -29.48 3.42
C GLY A 36 16.04 -29.75 3.39
N GLU A 37 15.60 -30.76 4.14
CA GLU A 37 14.20 -31.07 4.42
C GLU A 37 13.92 -30.92 5.92
N TYR A 38 12.82 -30.28 6.26
CA TYR A 38 12.45 -29.92 7.63
C TYR A 38 11.06 -30.44 7.92
N ASN A 39 10.98 -31.47 8.75
CA ASN A 39 9.73 -32.15 9.08
C ASN A 39 9.14 -31.60 10.37
N SER A 40 7.90 -31.10 10.28
CA SER A 40 7.12 -30.61 11.41
C SER A 40 5.71 -31.21 11.35
N GLY A 41 5.59 -32.41 11.92
CA GLY A 41 4.39 -33.23 11.87
C GLY A 41 3.98 -33.57 10.42
N PRO A 42 2.78 -33.16 9.95
CA PRO A 42 2.32 -33.42 8.58
C PRO A 42 2.98 -32.54 7.51
N VAL A 43 3.72 -31.50 7.89
CA VAL A 43 4.42 -30.59 6.96
C VAL A 43 5.87 -30.99 6.79
N THR A 44 6.31 -31.05 5.54
CA THR A 44 7.73 -31.06 5.17
C THR A 44 8.05 -29.81 4.37
N LEU A 45 8.91 -28.94 4.90
CA LEU A 45 9.47 -27.81 4.15
C LEU A 45 10.77 -28.25 3.47
N ARG A 46 11.00 -27.75 2.25
CA ARG A 46 12.22 -28.03 1.47
C ARG A 46 12.90 -26.72 1.11
N LYS A 47 14.17 -26.60 1.48
CA LYS A 47 15.02 -25.46 1.12
C LYS A 47 15.64 -25.68 -0.26
N LEU A 48 15.36 -24.78 -1.19
CA LEU A 48 15.76 -24.85 -2.59
C LEU A 48 17.07 -24.11 -2.87
N ALA A 49 17.39 -23.08 -2.09
CA ALA A 49 18.62 -22.31 -2.24
C ALA A 49 19.20 -21.93 -0.87
N GLY A 50 20.53 -21.83 -0.81
CA GLY A 50 21.26 -21.41 0.38
C GLY A 50 21.33 -19.88 0.52
N PRO A 51 21.87 -19.38 1.65
CA PRO A 51 22.07 -17.96 1.86
C PRO A 51 23.08 -17.39 0.86
N ALA A 52 22.90 -16.13 0.46
CA ALA A 52 23.83 -15.42 -0.41
C ALA A 52 25.14 -15.03 0.30
N VAL A 53 25.09 -14.91 1.62
CA VAL A 53 26.23 -14.55 2.50
C VAL A 53 26.17 -15.45 3.72
N SER A 54 27.29 -16.08 4.08
CA SER A 54 27.34 -16.93 5.28
C SER A 54 27.30 -16.09 6.57
N PRO A 55 26.90 -16.67 7.72
CA PRO A 55 26.95 -15.98 9.01
C PRO A 55 28.35 -15.41 9.34
N LYS A 56 29.41 -16.10 8.90
CA LYS A 56 30.79 -15.68 9.12
C LYS A 56 31.14 -14.43 8.29
N GLU A 57 30.71 -14.38 7.03
CA GLU A 57 30.93 -13.24 6.14
C GLU A 57 30.07 -12.03 6.52
N LEU A 58 28.90 -12.26 7.11
CA LEU A 58 28.00 -11.21 7.59
C LEU A 58 28.64 -10.35 8.71
N GLY A 59 29.52 -10.94 9.50
CA GLY A 59 30.13 -10.30 10.67
C GLY A 59 29.13 -10.15 11.84
N SER A 60 29.40 -9.22 12.75
CA SER A 60 28.59 -9.01 13.96
C SER A 60 27.28 -8.27 13.68
N PHE A 61 26.22 -8.63 14.39
CA PHE A 61 24.96 -7.88 14.41
C PHE A 61 24.50 -7.72 15.85
N ASP A 62 23.88 -6.59 16.15
CA ASP A 62 23.54 -6.21 17.51
C ASP A 62 22.28 -6.93 17.98
N TYR A 63 21.27 -6.94 17.11
CA TYR A 63 19.93 -7.44 17.42
C TYR A 63 19.41 -8.38 16.34
N VAL A 64 18.51 -9.28 16.74
CA VAL A 64 17.71 -10.10 15.82
C VAL A 64 16.25 -9.73 15.98
N LEU A 65 15.59 -9.50 14.85
CA LEU A 65 14.14 -9.39 14.73
C LEU A 65 13.63 -10.74 14.26
N LEU A 66 13.11 -11.54 15.19
CA LEU A 66 12.61 -12.87 14.90
C LEU A 66 11.09 -12.86 14.98
N SER A 67 10.42 -12.90 13.82
CA SER A 67 8.97 -12.88 13.72
C SER A 67 8.35 -14.05 14.48
N HIS A 68 8.99 -15.22 14.41
CA HIS A 68 8.67 -16.42 15.19
C HIS A 68 9.77 -17.49 15.06
N ASP A 69 9.83 -18.47 15.98
CA ASP A 69 10.92 -19.47 16.04
C ASP A 69 10.54 -20.89 15.62
N HIS A 70 9.25 -21.15 15.36
CA HIS A 70 8.70 -22.51 15.27
C HIS A 70 8.64 -23.06 13.85
N HIS A 71 8.83 -22.23 12.82
CA HIS A 71 8.96 -22.67 11.43
C HIS A 71 10.40 -22.52 10.93
N SER A 72 10.89 -23.55 10.24
CA SER A 72 12.29 -23.63 9.81
C SER A 72 12.64 -22.68 8.66
N ASP A 73 11.65 -22.17 7.94
CA ASP A 73 11.83 -21.13 6.93
C ASP A 73 12.08 -19.74 7.50
N ASN A 74 11.83 -19.51 8.80
CA ASN A 74 12.17 -18.28 9.51
C ASN A 74 13.28 -18.48 10.55
N LEU A 75 13.52 -19.71 11.00
CA LEU A 75 14.65 -20.05 11.86
C LEU A 75 15.13 -21.49 11.64
N ASP A 76 16.08 -21.67 10.72
CA ASP A 76 16.70 -22.97 10.46
C ASP A 76 17.82 -23.31 11.47
N GLN A 77 18.50 -24.45 11.28
CA GLN A 77 19.45 -24.94 12.27
C GLN A 77 20.68 -24.01 12.40
N ALA A 78 21.23 -23.57 11.28
CA ALA A 78 22.32 -22.60 11.26
C ALA A 78 21.87 -21.21 11.75
N GLY A 79 20.65 -20.79 11.41
CA GLY A 79 20.00 -19.58 11.93
C GLY A 79 19.90 -19.55 13.44
N ARG A 80 19.39 -20.64 14.03
CA ARG A 80 19.31 -20.80 15.48
C ARG A 80 20.66 -20.73 16.17
N LYS A 81 21.73 -21.26 15.55
CA LYS A 81 23.11 -21.10 16.06
C LYS A 81 23.59 -19.65 15.96
N ALA A 82 23.22 -18.93 14.91
CA ALA A 82 23.61 -17.55 14.70
C ALA A 82 23.02 -16.59 15.75
N LEU A 83 21.89 -16.95 16.39
CA LEU A 83 21.29 -16.15 17.48
C LEU A 83 22.26 -15.89 18.65
N ALA A 84 23.23 -16.79 18.89
CA ALA A 84 24.23 -16.61 19.94
C ALA A 84 25.18 -15.42 19.69
N ASN A 85 25.22 -14.90 18.46
CA ASN A 85 26.04 -13.75 18.10
C ASN A 85 25.32 -12.40 18.34
N ALA A 86 24.02 -12.42 18.62
CA ALA A 86 23.25 -11.21 18.91
C ALA A 86 23.25 -10.91 20.41
N THR A 87 23.24 -9.61 20.73
CA THR A 87 23.04 -9.13 22.10
C THR A 87 21.61 -9.41 22.56
N THR A 88 20.63 -9.21 21.67
CA THR A 88 19.22 -9.43 22.00
C THR A 88 18.45 -9.93 20.78
N VAL A 89 17.60 -10.93 21.00
CA VAL A 89 16.61 -11.43 20.04
C VAL A 89 15.23 -10.94 20.46
N VAL A 90 14.60 -10.07 19.68
CA VAL A 90 13.22 -9.63 19.93
C VAL A 90 12.27 -10.56 19.17
N THR A 91 11.33 -11.18 19.88
CA THR A 91 10.41 -12.17 19.31
C THR A 91 9.13 -12.31 20.13
N THR A 92 8.21 -13.18 19.73
CA THR A 92 6.98 -13.46 20.49
C THR A 92 7.29 -13.98 21.90
N ASN A 93 6.35 -13.80 22.84
CA ASN A 93 6.52 -14.31 24.21
C ASN A 93 6.81 -15.82 24.24
N GLU A 94 6.11 -16.60 23.42
CA GLU A 94 6.30 -18.03 23.30
C GLU A 94 7.67 -18.38 22.70
N GLY A 95 8.12 -17.61 21.70
CA GLY A 95 9.44 -17.76 21.11
C GLY A 95 10.54 -17.48 22.14
N ALA A 96 10.40 -16.40 22.92
CA ALA A 96 11.38 -16.04 23.93
C ALA A 96 11.51 -17.10 25.04
N GLN A 97 10.38 -17.68 25.47
CA GLN A 97 10.38 -18.79 26.42
C GLN A 97 11.14 -20.02 25.89
N ARG A 98 11.06 -20.31 24.59
CA ARG A 98 11.76 -21.45 23.95
C ARG A 98 13.24 -21.17 23.67
N LEU A 99 13.60 -19.92 23.37
CA LEU A 99 14.96 -19.53 22.98
C LEU A 99 15.86 -19.24 24.19
N GLY A 100 15.30 -18.73 25.29
CA GLY A 100 16.02 -18.51 26.53
C GLY A 100 16.63 -17.11 26.67
N ALA A 101 17.74 -17.02 27.42
CA ALA A 101 18.10 -15.80 28.15
C ALA A 101 18.43 -14.56 27.31
N ASN A 102 18.87 -14.70 26.05
CA ASN A 102 19.17 -13.55 25.19
C ASN A 102 17.96 -13.08 24.37
N SER A 103 16.75 -13.58 24.67
CA SER A 103 15.54 -13.23 23.95
C SER A 103 14.57 -12.41 24.80
N VAL A 104 13.88 -11.47 24.16
CA VAL A 104 12.85 -10.62 24.75
C VAL A 104 11.54 -10.92 24.06
N GLY A 105 10.59 -11.42 24.85
CA GLY A 105 9.22 -11.64 24.43
C GLY A 105 8.45 -10.33 24.36
N VAL A 106 7.70 -10.14 23.28
CA VAL A 106 6.85 -8.97 23.08
C VAL A 106 5.42 -9.36 22.69
N THR A 107 4.47 -8.50 23.06
CA THR A 107 3.10 -8.51 22.55
C THR A 107 2.83 -7.31 21.66
N ASP A 108 1.77 -7.37 20.86
CA ASP A 108 1.32 -6.26 20.00
C ASP A 108 1.41 -4.89 20.70
N TRP A 109 2.07 -3.95 20.01
CA TRP A 109 2.30 -2.57 20.42
C TRP A 109 3.24 -2.37 21.62
N GLN A 110 3.80 -3.43 22.19
CA GLN A 110 4.86 -3.31 23.17
C GLN A 110 6.16 -2.84 22.50
N SER A 111 6.84 -1.89 23.14
CA SER A 111 8.14 -1.41 22.69
C SER A 111 9.28 -1.96 23.54
N VAL A 112 10.43 -2.17 22.90
CA VAL A 112 11.72 -2.42 23.55
C VAL A 112 12.69 -1.36 23.05
N ASP A 113 13.35 -0.70 24.00
CA ASP A 113 14.26 0.40 23.71
C ASP A 113 15.71 -0.02 23.95
N PHE A 114 16.58 0.33 23.02
CA PHE A 114 18.01 0.02 23.08
C PHE A 114 18.83 1.31 22.95
N ARG A 115 19.72 1.55 23.92
CA ARG A 115 20.71 2.62 23.85
C ARG A 115 21.82 2.23 22.88
N THR A 116 22.03 3.05 21.85
CA THR A 116 23.14 2.88 20.91
C THR A 116 24.43 3.50 21.46
N SER A 117 25.57 3.11 20.87
CA SER A 117 26.90 3.56 21.29
C SER A 117 27.12 5.07 21.17
N ASP A 118 26.37 5.74 20.28
CA ASP A 118 26.36 7.18 20.10
C ASP A 118 25.35 7.91 21.01
N GLY A 119 24.69 7.18 21.92
CA GLY A 119 23.80 7.73 22.94
C GLY A 119 22.34 7.90 22.52
N ARG A 120 21.97 7.57 21.27
CA ARG A 120 20.57 7.58 20.83
C ARG A 120 19.81 6.37 21.37
N THR A 121 18.48 6.43 21.25
CA THR A 121 17.58 5.34 21.62
C THR A 121 16.95 4.78 20.34
N LEU A 122 17.29 3.54 20.00
CA LEU A 122 16.54 2.74 19.03
C LEU A 122 15.31 2.16 19.72
N ARG A 123 14.12 2.46 19.21
CA ARG A 123 12.86 1.87 19.65
C ARG A 123 12.41 0.81 18.65
N ILE A 124 12.10 -0.37 19.16
CA ILE A 124 11.53 -1.50 18.41
C ILE A 124 10.13 -1.75 18.96
N VAL A 125 9.09 -1.47 18.18
CA VAL A 125 7.70 -1.72 18.54
C VAL A 125 7.22 -3.00 17.87
N ALA A 126 6.77 -3.96 18.65
CA ALA A 126 6.10 -5.15 18.13
C ALA A 126 4.79 -4.75 17.46
N THR A 127 4.54 -5.29 16.26
CA THR A 127 3.30 -5.01 15.52
C THR A 127 2.49 -6.28 15.34
N PRO A 128 1.14 -6.18 15.32
CA PRO A 128 0.29 -7.32 15.01
C PRO A 128 0.68 -7.98 13.70
N ALA A 129 0.71 -9.32 13.71
CA ALA A 129 0.93 -10.16 12.54
C ALA A 129 0.01 -11.39 12.62
N ARG A 130 -0.42 -11.89 11.47
CA ARG A 130 -1.27 -13.08 11.38
C ARG A 130 -0.82 -14.01 10.27
N HIS A 131 -0.29 -15.16 10.64
CA HIS A 131 0.27 -16.15 9.73
C HIS A 131 -0.80 -17.08 9.15
N GLY A 132 -1.66 -16.51 8.31
CA GLY A 132 -2.80 -17.17 7.65
C GLY A 132 -4.13 -16.44 7.83
N PRO A 133 -5.20 -16.93 7.19
CA PRO A 133 -6.55 -16.40 7.42
C PRO A 133 -7.02 -16.73 8.84
N GLU A 134 -8.06 -16.03 9.27
CA GLU A 134 -8.65 -16.23 10.60
C GLU A 134 -9.07 -17.68 10.81
N GLY A 135 -8.69 -18.26 11.95
CA GLY A 135 -8.96 -19.67 12.28
C GLY A 135 -7.96 -20.68 11.70
N LEU A 136 -7.05 -20.28 10.81
CA LEU A 136 -6.01 -21.15 10.23
C LEU A 136 -4.57 -20.65 10.51
N SER A 137 -4.40 -19.73 11.46
CA SER A 137 -3.08 -19.24 11.87
C SER A 137 -2.22 -20.38 12.42
N ARG A 138 -0.95 -20.46 12.00
CA ARG A 138 -0.03 -21.55 12.39
C ARG A 138 0.86 -21.26 13.61
N GLY A 139 0.52 -20.27 14.42
CA GLY A 139 1.22 -19.95 15.66
C GLY A 139 1.27 -18.46 15.94
N ALA A 140 1.90 -18.10 17.07
CA ALA A 140 2.19 -16.71 17.39
C ALA A 140 3.28 -16.16 16.47
N VAL A 141 3.00 -15.05 15.82
CA VAL A 141 3.93 -14.31 14.95
C VAL A 141 3.84 -12.83 15.28
N THR A 142 4.95 -12.11 15.14
CA THR A 142 5.01 -10.64 15.30
C THR A 142 5.71 -9.98 14.10
N GLY A 143 5.30 -8.76 13.78
CA GLY A 143 6.10 -7.83 12.98
C GLY A 143 6.79 -6.79 13.86
N PHE A 144 7.52 -5.85 13.26
CA PHE A 144 8.29 -4.83 13.96
C PHE A 144 8.26 -3.47 13.26
N ALA A 145 8.03 -2.41 14.01
CA ALA A 145 8.28 -1.03 13.59
C ALA A 145 9.53 -0.49 14.31
N LEU A 146 10.51 -0.02 13.55
CA LEU A 146 11.83 0.40 14.03
C LEU A 146 12.03 1.88 13.75
N PHE A 147 12.46 2.64 14.75
CA PHE A 147 12.83 4.05 14.59
C PHE A 147 13.72 4.50 15.76
N PHE A 148 14.49 5.56 15.54
CA PHE A 148 15.13 6.26 16.65
C PHE A 148 14.15 7.25 17.27
N GLU A 149 14.18 7.41 18.60
CA GLU A 149 13.28 8.35 19.30
C GLU A 149 13.39 9.79 18.77
N ASP A 150 14.57 10.23 18.36
CA ASP A 150 14.84 11.55 17.77
C ASP A 150 14.48 11.66 16.27
N ALA A 151 13.98 10.57 15.68
CA ALA A 151 13.58 10.45 14.28
C ALA A 151 12.33 9.56 14.11
N SER A 152 11.36 9.69 15.03
CA SER A 152 10.15 8.83 15.09
C SER A 152 9.25 8.89 13.85
N GLU A 153 9.42 9.92 13.01
CA GLU A 153 8.73 10.08 11.73
C GLU A 153 9.28 9.20 10.60
N HIS A 154 10.42 8.53 10.80
CA HIS A 154 11.09 7.73 9.78
C HIS A 154 11.12 6.25 10.18
N VAL A 155 9.97 5.60 10.03
CA VAL A 155 9.78 4.21 10.49
C VAL A 155 10.18 3.22 9.41
N ILE A 156 10.96 2.21 9.81
CA ILE A 156 11.19 0.98 9.05
C ILE A 156 10.23 -0.07 9.59
N TYR A 157 9.36 -0.60 8.74
CA TYR A 157 8.45 -1.68 9.08
C TYR A 157 8.97 -3.01 8.54
N VAL A 158 9.05 -4.04 9.38
CA VAL A 158 9.33 -5.42 9.02
C VAL A 158 8.08 -6.24 9.33
N SER A 159 7.43 -6.81 8.33
CA SER A 159 6.09 -7.37 8.51
C SER A 159 6.04 -8.62 9.39
N GLY A 160 7.13 -9.40 9.41
CA GLY A 160 7.06 -10.81 9.76
C GLY A 160 6.11 -11.59 8.85
N ASP A 161 5.92 -12.86 9.17
CA ASP A 161 5.03 -13.76 8.46
C ASP A 161 3.55 -13.42 8.70
N THR A 162 3.00 -12.56 7.84
CA THR A 162 1.62 -12.10 7.95
C THR A 162 0.91 -12.06 6.60
N VAL A 163 -0.40 -12.28 6.61
CA VAL A 163 -1.30 -11.88 5.51
C VAL A 163 -1.68 -10.40 5.63
N TRP A 164 -2.28 -9.83 4.58
CA TRP A 164 -2.94 -8.52 4.69
C TRP A 164 -4.24 -8.62 5.51
N TYR A 165 -4.35 -7.81 6.56
CA TYR A 165 -5.56 -7.68 7.38
C TYR A 165 -5.54 -6.38 8.19
N GLU A 166 -6.58 -6.15 8.98
CA GLU A 166 -6.75 -4.92 9.75
C GLU A 166 -5.57 -4.56 10.67
N GLY A 167 -4.88 -5.56 11.25
CA GLY A 167 -3.71 -5.29 12.09
C GLY A 167 -2.55 -4.64 11.32
N VAL A 168 -2.31 -5.06 10.07
CA VAL A 168 -1.32 -4.43 9.19
C VAL A 168 -1.79 -3.03 8.76
N ALA A 169 -3.08 -2.86 8.47
CA ALA A 169 -3.66 -1.55 8.17
C ALA A 169 -3.53 -0.58 9.37
N GLU A 170 -3.60 -1.09 10.60
CA GLU A 170 -3.38 -0.31 11.81
C GLU A 170 -1.94 0.19 11.95
N VAL A 171 -0.94 -0.61 11.57
CA VAL A 171 0.47 -0.16 11.51
C VAL A 171 0.59 1.08 10.62
N ALA A 172 -0.06 1.08 9.45
CA ALA A 172 -0.03 2.21 8.52
C ALA A 172 -0.70 3.48 9.08
N ARG A 173 -1.64 3.35 10.02
CA ARG A 173 -2.29 4.48 10.68
C ARG A 173 -1.50 5.02 11.87
N ARG A 174 -0.74 4.15 12.56
CA ARG A 174 0.08 4.51 13.73
C ARG A 174 1.45 5.07 13.35
N PHE A 175 2.00 4.66 12.21
CA PHE A 175 3.38 4.97 11.85
C PHE A 175 3.51 5.54 10.45
N ASN A 176 4.35 6.56 10.31
CA ASN A 176 4.81 7.06 9.01
C ASN A 176 5.91 6.13 8.46
N VAL A 177 5.49 5.01 7.88
CA VAL A 177 6.42 4.01 7.32
C VAL A 177 7.08 4.57 6.05
N GLN A 178 8.41 4.64 6.08
CA GLN A 178 9.26 5.08 4.96
C GLN A 178 9.85 3.89 4.19
N VAL A 179 10.09 2.78 4.90
CA VAL A 179 10.57 1.53 4.32
C VAL A 179 9.72 0.39 4.88
N ALA A 180 9.08 -0.38 4.00
CA ALA A 180 8.30 -1.56 4.37
C ALA A 180 8.96 -2.81 3.80
N VAL A 181 9.60 -3.59 4.66
CA VAL A 181 10.16 -4.91 4.37
C VAL A 181 9.05 -5.95 4.57
N LEU A 182 8.52 -6.47 3.45
CA LEU A 182 7.34 -7.32 3.45
C LEU A 182 7.69 -8.78 3.15
N HIS A 183 7.23 -9.69 4.01
CA HIS A 183 7.31 -11.13 3.81
C HIS A 183 6.19 -11.57 2.86
N LEU A 184 6.56 -11.86 1.62
CA LEU A 184 5.62 -12.22 0.57
C LEU A 184 5.62 -13.75 0.36
N GLY A 185 5.57 -14.20 -0.88
CA GLY A 185 5.70 -15.61 -1.26
C GLY A 185 4.39 -16.38 -1.31
N ALA A 186 3.31 -15.82 -0.74
CA ALA A 186 2.03 -16.51 -0.61
C ALA A 186 2.25 -17.97 -0.15
N ALA A 187 2.91 -18.16 0.99
CA ALA A 187 3.31 -19.46 1.50
C ALA A 187 2.09 -20.41 1.63
N ARG A 188 2.19 -21.63 1.11
CA ARG A 188 1.11 -22.64 1.17
C ARG A 188 1.64 -23.99 1.61
N VAL A 189 0.94 -24.58 2.57
CA VAL A 189 1.17 -25.95 3.04
C VAL A 189 -0.13 -26.76 2.93
N PRO A 190 -0.09 -28.09 2.83
CA PRO A 190 -1.29 -28.91 2.65
C PRO A 190 -2.42 -28.64 3.67
N GLU A 191 -2.08 -28.31 4.91
CA GLU A 191 -3.01 -28.13 6.04
C GLU A 191 -3.88 -26.89 5.90
N VAL A 192 -3.44 -25.88 5.15
CA VAL A 192 -4.24 -24.68 4.88
C VAL A 192 -4.96 -24.73 3.54
N GLY A 193 -4.88 -25.85 2.82
CA GLY A 193 -5.60 -26.07 1.56
C GLY A 193 -5.33 -24.96 0.53
N PRO A 194 -6.36 -24.24 0.05
CA PRO A 194 -6.19 -23.19 -0.97
C PRO A 194 -5.68 -21.86 -0.40
N PHE A 195 -5.61 -21.72 0.93
CA PHE A 195 -5.25 -20.47 1.59
C PHE A 195 -3.74 -20.28 1.67
N HIS A 196 -3.32 -19.02 1.84
CA HIS A 196 -1.93 -18.61 2.00
C HIS A 196 -1.65 -18.14 3.43
N LEU A 197 -0.40 -18.29 3.86
CA LEU A 197 0.08 -17.98 5.20
C LEU A 197 0.78 -16.62 5.30
N THR A 198 1.29 -16.11 4.18
CA THR A 198 2.00 -14.83 4.05
C THR A 198 1.43 -14.02 2.90
N MET A 199 1.72 -12.72 2.83
CA MET A 199 1.13 -11.83 1.85
C MET A 199 1.30 -12.35 0.41
N THR A 200 0.20 -12.29 -0.34
CA THR A 200 0.23 -12.40 -1.81
C THR A 200 0.76 -11.12 -2.45
N ALA A 201 1.08 -11.18 -3.73
CA ALA A 201 1.41 -10.04 -4.57
C ALA A 201 0.29 -8.98 -4.61
N LEU A 202 -0.97 -9.41 -4.57
CA LEU A 202 -2.12 -8.48 -4.51
C LEU A 202 -2.26 -7.86 -3.12
N GLU A 203 -2.08 -8.65 -2.06
CA GLU A 203 -2.07 -8.15 -0.68
C GLU A 203 -0.91 -7.17 -0.44
N ALA A 204 0.25 -7.39 -1.05
CA ALA A 204 1.37 -6.46 -1.04
C ALA A 204 1.04 -5.11 -1.71
N VAL A 205 0.20 -5.12 -2.75
CA VAL A 205 -0.32 -3.87 -3.37
C VAL A 205 -1.24 -3.15 -2.40
N GLU A 206 -2.13 -3.86 -1.68
CA GLU A 206 -2.97 -3.23 -0.65
C GLU A 206 -2.14 -2.65 0.50
N ALA A 207 -1.11 -3.38 0.95
CA ALA A 207 -0.14 -2.88 1.91
C ALA A 207 0.56 -1.62 1.40
N ALA A 208 1.01 -1.60 0.15
CA ALA A 208 1.62 -0.42 -0.46
C ALA A 208 0.66 0.78 -0.48
N ARG A 209 -0.63 0.58 -0.80
CA ARG A 209 -1.64 1.66 -0.77
C ARG A 209 -1.81 2.24 0.63
N ALA A 210 -1.80 1.39 1.66
CA ALA A 210 -1.90 1.84 3.05
C ALA A 210 -0.64 2.61 3.50
N PHE A 211 0.55 2.07 3.21
CA PHE A 211 1.83 2.70 3.53
C PHE A 211 2.19 3.76 2.49
N LYS A 212 1.38 4.82 2.31
CA LYS A 212 1.42 5.76 1.16
C LYS A 212 2.81 6.22 0.69
N ASN A 213 3.74 6.45 1.61
CA ASN A 213 5.08 7.01 1.33
C ASN A 213 6.20 5.95 1.32
N ALA A 214 5.90 4.70 1.63
CA ALA A 214 6.93 3.69 1.83
C ALA A 214 7.54 3.22 0.51
N VAL A 215 8.86 3.06 0.52
CA VAL A 215 9.54 2.12 -0.37
C VAL A 215 9.20 0.71 0.09
N ILE A 216 8.74 -0.13 -0.83
CA ILE A 216 8.37 -1.51 -0.57
C ILE A 216 9.54 -2.41 -0.94
N VAL A 217 10.01 -3.21 0.03
CA VAL A 217 11.14 -4.13 -0.10
C VAL A 217 10.59 -5.55 0.05
N PRO A 218 10.31 -6.26 -1.06
CA PRO A 218 9.85 -7.65 -1.01
C PRO A 218 10.95 -8.58 -0.54
N ILE A 219 10.61 -9.50 0.37
CA ILE A 219 11.42 -10.65 0.79
C ILE A 219 10.52 -11.89 0.94
N HIS A 220 11.08 -13.03 1.32
CA HIS A 220 10.31 -14.24 1.64
C HIS A 220 9.44 -14.77 0.49
N PHE A 221 9.91 -14.62 -0.75
CA PHE A 221 9.19 -15.08 -1.96
C PHE A 221 9.98 -16.15 -2.75
N GLU A 222 11.14 -16.56 -2.24
CA GLU A 222 12.04 -17.52 -2.88
C GLU A 222 12.85 -18.30 -1.83
N ASP A 223 13.67 -19.25 -2.29
CA ASP A 223 14.52 -20.16 -1.51
C ASP A 223 13.82 -21.33 -0.82
N TRP A 224 12.49 -21.32 -0.69
CA TRP A 224 11.72 -22.44 -0.14
C TRP A 224 10.61 -22.91 -1.09
N ALA A 225 10.33 -24.21 -1.08
CA ALA A 225 9.46 -24.85 -2.07
C ALA A 225 7.96 -24.54 -1.92
N HIS A 226 7.52 -24.09 -0.74
CA HIS A 226 6.11 -23.86 -0.41
C HIS A 226 5.62 -22.46 -0.80
N PHE A 227 6.48 -21.59 -1.33
CA PHE A 227 6.05 -20.32 -1.90
C PHE A 227 5.34 -20.54 -3.23
N SER A 228 4.18 -19.91 -3.38
CA SER A 228 3.34 -20.03 -4.58
C SER A 228 3.40 -18.81 -5.50
N GLU A 229 3.98 -17.71 -5.02
CA GLU A 229 4.20 -16.49 -5.80
C GLU A 229 5.65 -16.01 -5.63
N GLY A 230 6.26 -15.57 -6.72
CA GLY A 230 7.63 -15.07 -6.73
C GLY A 230 7.73 -13.66 -7.25
N ARG A 231 8.95 -13.28 -7.64
CA ARG A 231 9.29 -11.96 -8.15
C ARG A 231 8.44 -11.54 -9.37
N ALA A 232 8.07 -12.49 -10.22
CA ALA A 232 7.30 -12.20 -11.44
C ALA A 232 5.87 -11.77 -11.10
N GLU A 233 5.21 -12.47 -10.19
CA GLU A 233 3.85 -12.20 -9.73
C GLU A 233 3.77 -10.85 -9.03
N VAL A 234 4.73 -10.55 -8.14
CA VAL A 234 4.82 -9.26 -7.44
C VAL A 234 5.02 -8.11 -8.44
N LYS A 235 5.97 -8.24 -9.37
CA LYS A 235 6.18 -7.20 -10.41
C LYS A 235 4.92 -6.96 -11.24
N LYS A 236 4.24 -8.03 -11.65
CA LYS A 236 3.00 -7.94 -12.43
C LYS A 236 1.88 -7.25 -11.63
N ALA A 237 1.70 -7.61 -10.37
CA ALA A 237 0.68 -7.00 -9.51
C ALA A 237 0.92 -5.50 -9.30
N PHE A 238 2.14 -5.10 -8.97
CA PHE A 238 2.50 -3.69 -8.81
C PHE A 238 2.41 -2.91 -10.12
N ALA A 239 2.71 -3.54 -11.27
CA ALA A 239 2.55 -2.90 -12.57
C ALA A 239 1.09 -2.65 -12.93
N ASN A 240 0.21 -3.63 -12.70
CA ASN A 240 -1.23 -3.46 -12.90
C ASN A 240 -1.82 -2.39 -11.97
N ALA A 241 -1.16 -2.08 -10.84
CA ALA A 241 -1.55 -1.05 -9.90
C ALA A 241 -0.83 0.29 -10.12
N GLU A 242 0.06 0.40 -11.11
CA GLU A 242 0.88 1.59 -11.39
C GLU A 242 1.76 2.03 -10.20
N MET A 243 2.27 1.05 -9.43
CA MET A 243 3.08 1.27 -8.22
C MET A 243 4.52 0.75 -8.36
N GLU A 244 5.01 0.42 -9.55
CA GLU A 244 6.32 -0.21 -9.77
C GLU A 244 7.48 0.59 -9.22
N ARG A 245 7.37 1.93 -9.26
CA ARG A 245 8.39 2.86 -8.73
C ARG A 245 8.57 2.75 -7.23
N ARG A 246 7.61 2.15 -6.52
CA ARG A 246 7.68 1.93 -5.07
C ARG A 246 8.37 0.62 -4.71
N LEU A 247 8.60 -0.28 -5.67
CA LEU A 247 9.32 -1.53 -5.42
C LEU A 247 10.82 -1.28 -5.45
N LEU A 248 11.49 -1.67 -4.37
CA LEU A 248 12.93 -1.80 -4.32
C LEU A 248 13.31 -3.27 -4.21
N TRP A 249 14.01 -3.78 -5.21
CA TRP A 249 14.49 -5.15 -5.21
C TRP A 249 15.94 -5.23 -4.77
N PRO A 250 16.22 -5.73 -3.56
CA PRO A 250 17.60 -5.95 -3.15
C PRO A 250 18.21 -7.06 -4.00
N GLU A 251 19.44 -6.86 -4.47
CA GLU A 251 20.23 -7.93 -5.06
C GLU A 251 20.76 -8.82 -3.92
N ARG A 252 20.65 -10.15 -4.08
CA ARG A 252 21.09 -11.10 -3.06
C ARG A 252 22.56 -10.88 -2.70
N GLY A 253 22.84 -10.76 -1.41
CA GLY A 253 24.17 -10.55 -0.84
C GLY A 253 24.80 -9.18 -1.11
N ARG A 254 24.13 -8.27 -1.82
CA ARG A 254 24.65 -6.93 -2.07
C ARG A 254 23.85 -5.87 -1.30
N PRO A 255 24.53 -4.99 -0.53
CA PRO A 255 23.86 -3.94 0.20
C PRO A 255 23.27 -2.90 -0.75
N ILE A 256 22.05 -2.47 -0.47
CA ILE A 256 21.41 -1.32 -1.11
C ILE A 256 21.08 -0.26 -0.06
N SER A 257 21.40 1.00 -0.35
CA SER A 257 21.09 2.14 0.51
C SER A 257 19.78 2.79 0.08
N ILE A 258 18.88 2.96 1.05
CA ILE A 258 17.65 3.72 0.96
C ILE A 258 17.88 4.96 1.80
N ASN A 259 17.93 6.11 1.17
CA ASN A 259 17.85 7.36 1.92
C ASN A 259 16.36 7.57 2.22
N PRO A 260 15.91 7.47 3.49
CA PRO A 260 14.56 7.91 3.83
C PRO A 260 14.46 9.33 3.30
N GLN A 261 13.44 9.60 2.49
CA GLN A 261 13.36 10.84 1.73
C GLN A 261 13.70 12.00 2.67
N SER A 262 14.86 12.62 2.40
CA SER A 262 15.11 14.00 2.78
C SER A 262 13.93 14.81 2.28
N GLU A 263 13.53 15.83 3.06
CA GLU A 263 12.55 16.86 2.69
C GLU A 263 12.30 16.88 1.19
N VAL A 264 11.05 16.62 0.78
CA VAL A 264 10.68 16.49 -0.62
C VAL A 264 11.36 17.61 -1.40
N GLU A 265 12.36 17.26 -2.22
CA GLU A 265 13.18 18.26 -2.89
C GLU A 265 12.23 19.17 -3.66
N MET A 266 12.16 20.44 -3.25
CA MET A 266 11.29 21.41 -3.88
C MET A 266 11.60 21.43 -5.37
N PRO A 267 10.65 21.04 -6.25
CA PRO A 267 10.87 21.09 -7.67
C PRO A 267 11.23 22.52 -8.07
N ASP A 268 12.01 22.69 -9.12
CA ASP A 268 12.38 24.03 -9.59
C ASP A 268 11.12 24.84 -9.98
N LEU A 269 10.70 25.72 -9.08
CA LEU A 269 9.55 26.60 -9.22
C LEU A 269 9.91 27.91 -9.94
N SER A 270 11.11 28.06 -10.50
CA SER A 270 11.49 29.25 -11.28
C SER A 270 10.48 29.54 -12.40
N SER A 271 9.99 28.50 -13.06
CA SER A 271 8.94 28.54 -14.09
C SER A 271 7.54 28.88 -13.56
N ALA A 272 7.35 28.90 -12.25
CA ALA A 272 6.07 29.12 -11.57
C ALA A 272 5.95 30.51 -10.93
N LEU A 273 6.98 31.36 -11.07
CA LEU A 273 6.93 32.74 -10.59
C LEU A 273 5.71 33.49 -11.13
N GLY A 274 4.93 34.09 -10.23
CA GLY A 274 3.68 34.80 -10.55
C GLY A 274 2.41 33.94 -10.54
N GLN A 275 2.51 32.62 -10.30
CA GLN A 275 1.36 31.74 -10.10
C GLN A 275 0.98 31.67 -8.61
N SER A 276 -0.30 31.47 -8.31
CA SER A 276 -0.74 31.20 -6.93
C SER A 276 -0.35 29.78 -6.51
N LEU A 277 -0.20 29.54 -5.19
CA LEU A 277 0.09 28.21 -4.66
C LEU A 277 -0.94 27.16 -5.10
N ALA A 278 -2.22 27.53 -5.19
CA ALA A 278 -3.27 26.65 -5.71
C ALA A 278 -3.10 26.31 -7.20
N GLN A 279 -2.57 27.22 -8.01
CA GLN A 279 -2.26 26.94 -9.43
C GLN A 279 -1.04 26.03 -9.55
N ILE A 280 -0.01 26.24 -8.72
CA ILE A 280 1.19 25.40 -8.68
C ILE A 280 0.81 23.97 -8.26
N LEU A 281 -0.09 23.84 -7.28
CA LEU A 281 -0.57 22.55 -6.78
C LEU A 281 -1.38 21.75 -7.83
N LYS A 282 -1.84 22.38 -8.92
CA LYS A 282 -2.48 21.65 -10.04
C LYS A 282 -1.48 20.90 -10.92
N ARG A 283 -0.17 21.12 -10.74
CA ARG A 283 0.86 20.35 -11.44
C ARG A 283 0.98 18.94 -10.84
N PRO A 284 1.02 17.88 -11.65
CA PRO A 284 1.00 16.49 -11.16
C PRO A 284 2.22 16.14 -10.31
N GLU A 285 3.35 16.80 -10.53
CA GLU A 285 4.60 16.63 -9.77
C GLU A 285 4.62 17.37 -8.42
N ILE A 286 3.68 18.29 -8.17
CA ILE A 286 3.61 19.06 -6.92
C ILE A 286 2.55 18.47 -6.00
N THR A 287 2.89 18.31 -4.73
CA THR A 287 1.97 17.92 -3.64
C THR A 287 1.91 19.03 -2.59
N ILE A 288 0.90 19.00 -1.72
CA ILE A 288 0.72 20.04 -0.70
C ILE A 288 1.87 20.07 0.31
N GLU A 289 2.51 18.92 0.55
CA GLU A 289 3.67 18.79 1.43
C GLU A 289 4.86 19.65 0.98
N HIS A 290 5.05 19.80 -0.33
CA HIS A 290 6.05 20.72 -0.89
C HIS A 290 5.78 22.17 -0.50
N LEU A 291 4.50 22.54 -0.34
CA LEU A 291 4.10 23.93 -0.07
C LEU A 291 4.05 24.24 1.43
N VAL A 292 4.11 23.23 2.32
CA VAL A 292 4.03 23.40 3.77
C VAL A 292 5.06 24.39 4.33
N PRO A 293 6.35 24.36 3.94
CA PRO A 293 7.32 25.35 4.42
C PRO A 293 6.91 26.79 4.10
N ILE A 294 6.42 27.02 2.88
CA ILE A 294 5.96 28.34 2.42
C ILE A 294 4.67 28.74 3.15
N LEU A 295 3.74 27.82 3.34
CA LEU A 295 2.48 28.06 4.04
C LEU A 295 2.70 28.42 5.52
N ARG A 296 3.70 27.82 6.17
CA ARG A 296 4.10 28.17 7.54
C ARG A 296 4.59 29.62 7.66
N GLU A 297 5.29 30.12 6.65
CA GLU A 297 5.74 31.52 6.61
C GLU A 297 4.59 32.48 6.30
N LEU A 298 3.70 32.11 5.37
CA LEU A 298 2.62 32.99 4.91
C LEU A 298 1.41 33.04 5.84
N ALA A 299 1.15 31.98 6.59
CA ALA A 299 -0.01 31.85 7.47
C ALA A 299 0.37 31.25 8.82
N PRO A 300 1.30 31.87 9.58
CA PRO A 300 1.84 31.29 10.81
C PRO A 300 0.75 30.93 11.82
N ASP A 301 -0.33 31.71 11.92
CA ASP A 301 -1.44 31.47 12.86
C ASP A 301 -2.14 30.12 12.63
N VAL A 302 -2.27 29.68 11.37
CA VAL A 302 -2.85 28.38 11.00
C VAL A 302 -1.96 27.22 11.46
N PHE A 303 -0.66 27.46 11.58
CA PHE A 303 0.34 26.48 12.01
C PHE A 303 0.82 26.71 13.46
N ALA A 304 0.34 27.75 14.14
CA ALA A 304 0.77 28.13 15.49
C ALA A 304 -0.12 27.56 16.61
N GLU A 305 -1.38 27.17 16.32
CA GLU A 305 -2.29 26.57 17.30
C GLU A 305 -1.92 25.11 17.70
N ASP A 306 -0.83 24.56 17.15
CA ASP A 306 -0.54 23.12 17.17
C ASP A 306 0.40 22.62 18.29
N GLN A 307 0.56 23.36 19.39
CA GLN A 307 1.32 22.84 20.55
C GLN A 307 0.58 21.76 21.36
N GLN A 308 -0.75 21.62 21.21
CA GLN A 308 -1.54 20.56 21.86
C GLN A 308 -1.92 19.40 20.93
N LEU A 309 -1.64 19.51 19.63
CA LEU A 309 -1.95 18.53 18.59
C LEU A 309 -0.71 17.75 18.11
N VAL A 310 0.44 17.93 18.77
CA VAL A 310 1.69 17.15 18.59
C VAL A 310 1.48 15.64 18.80
N SER A 311 0.33 15.22 19.33
CA SER A 311 -0.10 13.83 19.43
C SER A 311 -0.96 13.33 18.24
N ASN A 312 -1.25 14.18 17.24
CA ASN A 312 -2.21 13.90 16.16
C ASN A 312 -1.80 14.46 14.77
N ASP A 313 -0.49 14.45 14.45
CA ASP A 313 0.10 14.80 13.14
C ASP A 313 -0.65 14.22 11.91
N GLY A 314 -1.34 13.08 12.10
CA GLY A 314 -2.18 12.45 11.08
C GLY A 314 -3.41 13.26 10.67
N PHE A 315 -4.07 13.99 11.59
CA PHE A 315 -5.27 14.77 11.27
C PHE A 315 -4.94 15.98 10.39
N PHE A 316 -3.94 16.76 10.79
CA PHE A 316 -3.51 17.94 10.06
C PHE A 316 -2.99 17.59 8.65
N ARG A 317 -2.22 16.49 8.52
CA ARG A 317 -1.80 15.98 7.20
C ARG A 317 -2.98 15.49 6.34
N ASN A 318 -4.01 14.91 6.93
CA ASN A 318 -5.22 14.50 6.20
C ASN A 318 -5.99 15.72 5.68
N GLU A 319 -6.10 16.79 6.47
CA GLU A 319 -6.71 18.05 6.04
C GLU A 319 -5.92 18.67 4.88
N LEU A 320 -4.59 18.73 4.96
CA LEU A 320 -3.75 19.21 3.87
C LEU A 320 -3.95 18.39 2.58
N LYS A 321 -4.04 17.06 2.68
CA LYS A 321 -4.32 16.18 1.53
C LYS A 321 -5.72 16.35 0.98
N SER A 322 -6.71 16.62 1.82
CA SER A 322 -8.06 16.96 1.39
C SER A 322 -8.07 18.24 0.58
N VAL A 323 -7.37 19.28 1.05
CA VAL A 323 -7.17 20.55 0.32
C VAL A 323 -6.47 20.32 -1.03
N GLU A 324 -5.43 19.49 -1.07
CA GLU A 324 -4.76 19.12 -2.32
C GLU A 324 -5.73 18.48 -3.33
N THR A 325 -6.49 17.51 -2.85
CA THR A 325 -7.46 16.78 -3.66
C THR A 325 -8.53 17.73 -4.19
N GLU A 326 -9.09 18.57 -3.33
CA GLU A 326 -10.09 19.54 -3.73
C GLU A 326 -9.57 20.48 -4.82
N ILE A 327 -8.38 21.05 -4.64
CA ILE A 327 -7.76 21.96 -5.62
C ILE A 327 -7.46 21.26 -6.95
N LYS A 328 -6.88 20.05 -6.92
CA LYS A 328 -6.51 19.30 -8.14
C LYS A 328 -7.74 18.88 -8.94
N TYR A 329 -8.81 18.49 -8.27
CA TYR A 329 -10.01 17.93 -8.90
C TYR A 329 -11.17 18.91 -9.05
N GLU A 330 -11.06 20.15 -8.57
CA GLU A 330 -12.08 21.21 -8.67
C GLU A 330 -12.68 21.33 -10.09
N GLY A 331 -11.82 21.37 -11.12
CA GLY A 331 -12.26 21.50 -12.51
C GLY A 331 -13.04 20.28 -13.01
N TYR A 332 -12.64 19.08 -12.59
CA TYR A 332 -13.33 17.84 -12.94
C TYR A 332 -14.68 17.74 -12.24
N LEU A 333 -14.74 18.07 -10.95
CA LEU A 333 -15.97 18.09 -10.16
C LEU A 333 -16.97 19.10 -10.73
N GLN A 334 -16.51 20.28 -11.15
CA GLN A 334 -17.36 21.26 -11.83
C GLN A 334 -17.89 20.73 -13.18
N GLN A 335 -17.06 20.03 -13.96
CA GLN A 335 -17.49 19.43 -15.21
C GLN A 335 -18.52 18.31 -14.99
N GLN A 336 -18.30 17.47 -13.99
CA GLN A 336 -19.20 16.38 -13.59
C GLN A 336 -20.54 16.93 -13.09
N GLN A 337 -20.52 17.97 -12.27
CA GLN A 337 -21.73 18.65 -11.79
C GLN A 337 -22.54 19.24 -12.95
N ARG A 338 -21.88 19.91 -13.92
CA ARG A 338 -22.54 20.40 -15.13
C ARG A 338 -23.14 19.28 -15.98
N ALA A 339 -22.49 18.11 -16.03
CA ALA A 339 -23.02 16.94 -16.73
C ALA A 339 -24.27 16.37 -16.02
N ILE A 340 -24.24 16.26 -14.69
CA ILE A 340 -25.38 15.83 -13.87
C ILE A 340 -26.56 16.78 -14.05
N GLU A 341 -26.33 18.09 -14.04
CA GLU A 341 -27.39 19.09 -14.24
C GLU A 341 -28.00 19.01 -15.64
N ARG A 342 -27.18 18.79 -16.68
CA ARG A 342 -27.67 18.54 -18.04
C ARG A 342 -28.51 17.27 -18.12
N MET A 343 -28.08 16.19 -17.45
CA MET A 343 -28.84 14.94 -17.38
C MET A 343 -30.16 15.11 -16.63
N LYS A 344 -30.18 15.79 -15.48
CA LYS A 344 -31.42 16.11 -14.74
C LYS A 344 -32.40 16.92 -15.59
N LYS A 345 -31.91 17.93 -16.33
CA LYS A 345 -32.72 18.68 -17.29
C LYS A 345 -33.25 17.80 -18.42
N ALA A 346 -32.44 16.86 -18.92
CA ALA A 346 -32.87 15.90 -19.93
C ALA A 346 -33.94 14.94 -19.39
N GLU A 347 -33.82 14.43 -18.17
CA GLU A 347 -34.80 13.50 -17.57
C GLU A 347 -36.22 14.09 -17.45
N GLN A 348 -36.32 15.39 -17.19
CA GLN A 348 -37.59 16.11 -17.12
C GLN A 348 -38.19 16.44 -18.50
N ARG A 349 -37.44 16.25 -19.59
CA ARG A 349 -37.90 16.57 -20.93
C ARG A 349 -39.00 15.62 -21.36
N THR A 350 -40.16 16.17 -21.69
CA THR A 350 -41.29 15.45 -22.25
C THR A 350 -40.97 14.96 -23.66
N ILE A 351 -41.32 13.71 -23.96
CA ILE A 351 -41.26 13.19 -25.33
C ILE A 351 -42.61 13.50 -25.98
N PRO A 352 -42.67 14.33 -27.04
CA PRO A 352 -43.93 14.70 -27.67
C PRO A 352 -44.64 13.51 -28.31
N GLU A 353 -45.97 13.50 -28.34
CA GLU A 353 -46.75 12.39 -28.92
C GLU A 353 -46.50 12.18 -30.42
N TRP A 354 -46.11 13.24 -31.13
CA TRP A 354 -45.78 13.20 -32.55
C TRP A 354 -44.38 12.66 -32.84
N PHE A 355 -43.58 12.35 -31.82
CA PHE A 355 -42.20 11.93 -31.99
C PHE A 355 -42.11 10.57 -32.68
N ASP A 356 -41.35 10.50 -33.77
CA ASP A 356 -41.13 9.25 -34.51
C ASP A 356 -39.80 8.60 -34.14
N TYR A 357 -39.88 7.55 -33.30
CA TYR A 357 -38.74 6.73 -32.89
C TYR A 357 -38.08 5.98 -34.06
N LYS A 358 -38.81 5.66 -35.13
CA LYS A 358 -38.28 4.90 -36.28
C LYS A 358 -37.27 5.72 -37.08
N SER A 359 -37.43 7.05 -37.09
CA SER A 359 -36.54 7.97 -37.81
C SER A 359 -35.23 8.28 -37.07
N VAL A 360 -35.04 7.79 -35.84
CA VAL A 360 -33.83 8.03 -35.04
C VAL A 360 -32.74 7.05 -35.48
N SER A 361 -31.76 7.54 -36.24
CA SER A 361 -30.60 6.74 -36.62
C SER A 361 -29.73 6.47 -35.39
N GLY A 362 -29.37 5.21 -35.17
CA GLY A 362 -28.56 4.77 -34.03
C GLY A 362 -29.36 4.08 -32.92
N LEU A 363 -30.70 4.05 -32.98
CA LEU A 363 -31.50 3.14 -32.16
C LEU A 363 -31.54 1.74 -32.80
N SER A 364 -31.34 0.69 -32.00
CA SER A 364 -31.53 -0.68 -32.47
C SER A 364 -33.01 -0.98 -32.73
N ARG A 365 -33.32 -1.98 -33.56
CA ARG A 365 -34.70 -2.40 -33.82
C ARG A 365 -35.45 -2.76 -32.54
N GLU A 366 -34.80 -3.49 -31.65
CA GLU A 366 -35.36 -3.90 -30.36
C GLU A 366 -35.67 -2.69 -29.45
N MET A 367 -34.79 -1.69 -29.42
CA MET A 367 -35.02 -0.44 -28.68
C MET A 367 -36.16 0.38 -29.30
N GLN A 368 -36.21 0.47 -30.64
CA GLN A 368 -37.29 1.16 -31.34
C GLN A 368 -38.65 0.50 -31.07
N GLU A 369 -38.75 -0.82 -31.22
CA GLU A 369 -39.97 -1.59 -30.94
C GLU A 369 -40.42 -1.41 -29.49
N THR A 370 -39.47 -1.48 -28.55
CA THR A 370 -39.73 -1.30 -27.12
C THR A 370 -40.25 0.12 -26.81
N LEU A 371 -39.62 1.16 -27.34
CA LEU A 371 -40.02 2.56 -27.13
C LEU A 371 -41.37 2.88 -27.80
N ILE A 372 -41.64 2.31 -28.97
CA ILE A 372 -42.92 2.46 -29.68
C ILE A 372 -44.06 1.76 -28.91
N ARG A 373 -43.77 0.60 -28.30
CA ARG A 373 -44.73 -0.17 -27.50
C ARG A 373 -45.03 0.50 -26.17
N ILE A 374 -44.01 0.92 -25.44
CA ILE A 374 -44.14 1.47 -24.07
C ILE A 374 -44.57 2.94 -24.08
N ARG A 375 -44.19 3.70 -25.12
CA ARG A 375 -44.47 5.14 -25.28
C ARG A 375 -44.17 5.96 -24.01
N PRO A 376 -42.89 6.05 -23.60
CA PRO A 376 -42.51 6.84 -22.44
C PRO A 376 -42.90 8.31 -22.61
N ARG A 377 -43.42 8.91 -21.54
CA ARG A 377 -43.84 10.33 -21.52
C ARG A 377 -42.68 11.30 -21.37
N THR A 378 -41.56 10.87 -20.80
CA THR A 378 -40.36 11.69 -20.59
C THR A 378 -39.11 10.88 -20.89
N LEU A 379 -37.99 11.56 -21.16
CA LEU A 379 -36.70 10.88 -21.33
C LEU A 379 -36.29 10.13 -20.06
N GLY A 380 -36.63 10.63 -18.87
CA GLY A 380 -36.39 9.91 -17.61
C GLY A 380 -37.28 8.66 -17.44
N HIS A 381 -38.47 8.63 -18.03
CA HIS A 381 -39.25 7.40 -18.11
C HIS A 381 -38.58 6.42 -19.08
N ALA A 382 -38.12 6.90 -20.24
CA ALA A 382 -37.42 6.08 -21.22
C ALA A 382 -36.13 5.44 -20.67
N SER A 383 -35.35 6.17 -19.85
CA SER A 383 -34.09 5.67 -19.27
C SER A 383 -34.27 4.52 -18.27
N ARG A 384 -35.48 4.36 -17.69
CA ARG A 384 -35.80 3.29 -16.73
C ARG A 384 -36.37 2.04 -17.40
N ILE A 385 -36.59 2.06 -18.71
CA ILE A 385 -37.10 0.90 -19.44
C ILE A 385 -35.94 -0.11 -19.62
N PRO A 386 -36.11 -1.37 -19.19
CA PRO A 386 -35.11 -2.41 -19.41
C PRO A 386 -34.75 -2.54 -20.89
N GLY A 387 -33.45 -2.57 -21.20
CA GLY A 387 -32.95 -2.62 -22.58
C GLY A 387 -32.77 -1.27 -23.27
N VAL A 388 -33.18 -0.15 -22.66
CA VAL A 388 -32.89 1.20 -23.17
C VAL A 388 -31.60 1.72 -22.54
N THR A 389 -30.60 2.06 -23.37
CA THR A 389 -29.29 2.54 -22.90
C THR A 389 -29.26 4.07 -22.72
N PRO A 390 -28.34 4.62 -21.89
CA PRO A 390 -28.14 6.07 -21.78
C PRO A 390 -27.83 6.76 -23.11
N ALA A 391 -27.13 6.07 -24.02
CA ALA A 391 -26.86 6.55 -25.37
C ALA A 391 -28.16 6.66 -26.21
N ALA A 392 -29.06 5.68 -26.12
CA ALA A 392 -30.35 5.71 -26.79
C ALA A 392 -31.22 6.89 -26.32
N VAL A 393 -31.28 7.15 -25.01
CA VAL A 393 -32.01 8.29 -24.44
C VAL A 393 -31.43 9.63 -24.94
N SER A 394 -30.10 9.72 -25.05
CA SER A 394 -29.43 10.89 -25.61
C SER A 394 -29.76 11.12 -27.08
N LEU A 395 -29.83 10.06 -27.89
CA LEU A 395 -30.26 10.14 -29.29
C LEU A 395 -31.71 10.62 -29.41
N VAL A 396 -32.62 10.10 -28.59
CA VAL A 396 -34.02 10.55 -28.56
C VAL A 396 -34.09 12.04 -28.21
N ASN A 397 -33.34 12.51 -27.21
CA ASN A 397 -33.29 13.94 -26.83
C ASN A 397 -32.93 14.87 -28.00
N VAL A 398 -31.89 14.50 -28.75
CA VAL A 398 -31.42 15.28 -29.91
C VAL A 398 -32.45 15.25 -31.04
N TYR A 399 -33.03 14.08 -31.32
CA TYR A 399 -33.98 13.93 -32.42
C TYR A 399 -35.31 14.63 -32.18
N ILE A 400 -35.73 14.82 -30.92
CA ILE A 400 -36.90 15.63 -30.58
C ILE A 400 -36.71 17.05 -31.15
N GLU A 401 -35.53 17.64 -31.00
CA GLU A 401 -35.26 18.99 -31.53
C GLU A 401 -35.19 19.02 -33.06
N ILE A 402 -34.55 18.01 -33.66
CA ILE A 402 -34.42 17.92 -35.12
C ILE A 402 -35.80 17.78 -35.77
N GLN A 403 -36.64 16.88 -35.26
CA GLN A 403 -38.00 16.67 -35.77
C GLN A 403 -38.90 17.87 -35.49
N ALA A 404 -38.81 18.51 -34.31
CA ALA A 404 -39.55 19.73 -34.00
C ALA A 404 -39.27 20.85 -35.01
N LYS A 405 -37.99 21.12 -35.32
CA LYS A 405 -37.57 22.13 -36.30
C LYS A 405 -38.07 21.80 -37.71
N ARG A 406 -38.03 20.53 -38.13
CA ARG A 406 -38.57 20.09 -39.43
C ARG A 406 -40.08 20.29 -39.52
N ARG A 407 -40.81 19.95 -38.46
CA ARG A 407 -42.27 20.13 -38.39
C ARG A 407 -42.66 21.61 -38.42
N GLN A 408 -41.95 22.48 -37.71
CA GLN A 408 -42.19 23.92 -37.75
C GLN A 408 -41.95 24.51 -39.15
N LYS A 409 -40.91 24.08 -39.85
CA LYS A 409 -40.67 24.50 -41.25
C LYS A 409 -41.75 24.01 -42.21
N ALA A 410 -42.26 22.80 -42.02
CA ALA A 410 -43.35 22.24 -42.84
C ALA A 410 -44.73 22.89 -42.57
N LEU A 411 -44.91 23.57 -41.44
CA LEU A 411 -46.12 24.32 -41.09
C LEU A 411 -46.03 25.81 -41.47
N ALA A 412 -44.85 26.30 -41.84
CA ALA A 412 -44.59 27.68 -42.24
C ALA A 412 -44.53 27.85 -43.77
N VAL A 413 -44.72 26.76 -44.52
CA VAL A 413 -44.95 26.68 -45.97
C VAL A 413 -46.41 26.30 -46.16
#